data_AF-A0A3R5ZCN0-F1
#
_entry.id   AF-A0A3R5ZCN0-F1
#
_cell.length_a   1.000
_cell.length_b   1.000
_cell.length_c   1.000
_cell.angle_alpha   90.00
_cell.angle_beta   90.00
_cell.angle_gamma   90.00
#
_symmetry.space_group_name_H-M   'P 1'
#
loop_
_entity.id
_entity.type
_entity.pdbx_description
1 polymer ?
#
loop_
_entity_poly.entity_id
_entity_poly.type
_entity_poly.pdbx_seq_one_letter_code
_entity_poly.pdbx_strand_id
1 'polypeptide(L)'
;MISNQILQNTIDGLKGITRIDLCIIDVEGKVLAATFPEADKYMEPALAFVESPADSQVVNGYQFFKVFDDHQLEYILLANGDSDDVYMVGKIASFQIQNLLVAYKERFDKDNFIKNLLLDNLLLVDIYNRAKKLHIDTEVRRVVFIVETNRDKDGNELERIRGIFGGKTKDFVTAVDEKNIIVVKEVGENEGYEEMNKTAEVIVNLFRSDSDSDVHVAYGTIVGEIKEVSRSYKEARMALDVGKIFFEEKDVIAYSTLGIGRLIYQLPIPLCKMFIKEIFDGKSPDEFDEETLTTINKFFENSLNVSETSRQLYIHRNTLVYRLDKLQKATGLDLRVFEDAITFKIALMVVKYMKYMESLDY
;
A
#
# COMPACT_ATOMS: atom_id res chain seq x y z
N MET A 1 -11.20 16.00 -13.05
CA MET A 1 -12.06 17.13 -13.49
C MET A 1 -13.27 16.60 -14.22
N ILE A 2 -14.45 17.17 -13.97
CA ILE A 2 -15.68 16.85 -14.71
C ILE A 2 -15.55 17.40 -16.13
N SER A 3 -15.99 16.66 -17.16
CA SER A 3 -15.96 17.19 -18.53
C SER A 3 -17.02 18.28 -18.73
N ASN A 4 -16.73 19.30 -19.55
CA ASN A 4 -17.67 20.38 -19.91
C ASN A 4 -19.02 19.85 -20.40
N GLN A 5 -19.04 18.72 -21.11
CA GLN A 5 -20.27 18.11 -21.61
C GLN A 5 -21.21 17.64 -20.48
N ILE A 6 -20.66 17.13 -19.37
CA ILE A 6 -21.46 16.71 -18.20
C ILE A 6 -22.00 17.92 -17.47
N LEU A 7 -21.17 18.96 -17.28
CA LEU A 7 -21.60 20.23 -16.70
C LEU A 7 -22.74 20.83 -17.52
N GLN A 8 -22.59 20.88 -18.85
CA GLN A 8 -23.61 21.35 -19.79
C GLN A 8 -24.92 20.56 -19.68
N ASN A 9 -24.87 19.22 -19.77
CA ASN A 9 -26.06 18.37 -19.62
C ASN A 9 -26.76 18.58 -18.27
N THR A 10 -26.00 18.84 -17.20
CA THR A 10 -26.55 19.08 -15.87
C THR A 10 -27.32 20.39 -15.81
N ILE A 11 -26.72 21.49 -16.28
CA ILE A 11 -27.38 22.79 -16.26
C ILE A 11 -28.53 22.90 -17.26
N ASP A 12 -28.46 22.20 -18.40
CA ASP A 12 -29.57 22.09 -19.36
C ASP A 12 -30.78 21.36 -18.75
N GLY A 13 -30.54 20.28 -18.00
CA GLY A 13 -31.57 19.57 -17.25
C GLY A 13 -32.23 20.47 -16.20
N LEU A 14 -31.41 21.21 -15.44
CA LEU A 14 -31.91 22.16 -14.44
C LEU A 14 -32.73 23.29 -15.07
N LYS A 15 -32.23 23.93 -16.14
CA LYS A 15 -32.98 24.93 -16.90
C LYS A 15 -34.29 24.39 -17.46
N GLY A 16 -34.31 23.14 -17.91
CA GLY A 16 -35.53 22.48 -18.40
C GLY A 16 -36.66 22.42 -17.36
N ILE A 17 -36.30 22.29 -16.08
CA ILE A 17 -37.22 22.21 -14.94
C ILE A 17 -37.57 23.62 -14.44
N THR A 18 -36.56 24.44 -14.20
CA THR A 18 -36.71 25.71 -13.46
C THR A 18 -36.96 26.91 -14.37
N ARG A 19 -36.68 26.78 -15.67
CA ARG A 19 -36.67 27.87 -16.67
C ARG A 19 -35.66 28.98 -16.40
N ILE A 20 -34.74 28.78 -15.45
CA ILE A 20 -33.69 29.74 -15.13
C ILE A 20 -32.45 29.46 -15.98
N ASP A 21 -31.89 30.53 -16.54
CA ASP A 21 -30.64 30.47 -17.26
C ASP A 21 -29.47 30.33 -16.28
N LEU A 22 -28.64 29.33 -16.53
CA LEU A 22 -27.47 28.97 -15.74
C LEU A 22 -26.18 29.02 -16.57
N CYS A 23 -25.07 29.35 -15.93
CA CYS A 23 -23.72 29.32 -16.49
C CYS A 23 -22.71 28.89 -15.43
N ILE A 24 -21.70 28.11 -15.84
CA ILE A 24 -20.59 27.66 -15.00
C ILE A 24 -19.30 28.24 -15.56
N ILE A 25 -18.54 28.91 -14.70
CA ILE A 25 -17.27 29.57 -15.01
C ILE A 25 -16.21 28.99 -14.06
N ASP A 26 -15.00 28.76 -14.55
CA ASP A 26 -13.87 28.40 -13.68
C ASP A 26 -13.29 29.61 -12.93
N VAL A 27 -12.36 29.35 -12.01
CA VAL A 27 -11.68 30.39 -11.23
C VAL A 27 -10.77 31.31 -12.07
N GLU A 28 -10.46 30.92 -13.31
CA GLU A 28 -9.70 31.73 -14.27
C GLU A 28 -10.62 32.61 -15.13
N GLY A 29 -11.94 32.54 -14.91
CA GLY A 29 -12.92 33.36 -15.61
C GLY A 29 -13.36 32.80 -16.96
N LYS A 30 -13.02 31.54 -17.29
CA LYS A 30 -13.44 30.90 -18.54
C LYS A 30 -14.78 30.19 -18.39
N VAL A 31 -15.67 30.42 -19.35
CA VAL A 31 -16.97 29.74 -19.43
C VAL A 31 -16.79 28.27 -19.77
N LEU A 32 -17.23 27.38 -18.88
CA LEU A 32 -17.17 25.93 -19.07
C LEU A 32 -18.46 25.35 -19.65
N ALA A 33 -19.60 25.90 -19.25
CA ALA A 33 -20.93 25.49 -19.70
C ALA A 33 -21.92 26.65 -19.54
N ALA A 34 -22.83 26.84 -20.50
CA ALA A 34 -23.83 27.90 -20.45
C ALA A 34 -25.12 27.47 -21.15
N THR A 35 -26.25 27.89 -20.59
CA THR A 35 -27.58 27.58 -21.15
C THR A 35 -28.18 28.72 -21.97
N PHE A 36 -27.48 29.86 -22.07
CA PHE A 36 -27.92 31.07 -22.75
C PHE A 36 -26.76 31.66 -23.56
N PRO A 37 -27.05 32.38 -24.66
CA PRO A 37 -26.04 33.07 -25.43
C PRO A 37 -25.46 34.24 -24.62
N GLU A 38 -24.22 34.67 -24.91
CA GLU A 38 -23.58 35.85 -24.29
C GLU A 38 -23.09 35.68 -22.84
N ALA A 39 -22.86 34.44 -22.39
CA ALA A 39 -22.28 34.16 -21.08
C ALA A 39 -20.91 34.82 -20.83
N ASP A 40 -20.14 35.09 -21.90
CA ASP A 40 -18.82 35.74 -21.83
C ASP A 40 -18.86 37.14 -21.17
N LYS A 41 -20.02 37.81 -21.17
CA LYS A 41 -20.19 39.12 -20.53
C LYS A 41 -20.03 39.06 -19.00
N TYR A 42 -20.10 37.88 -18.41
CA TYR A 42 -20.06 37.67 -16.96
C TYR A 42 -18.71 37.15 -16.44
N MET A 43 -17.69 37.04 -17.31
CA MET A 43 -16.34 36.61 -16.93
C MET A 43 -15.68 37.57 -15.95
N GLU A 44 -15.71 38.89 -16.24
CA GLU A 44 -15.12 39.91 -15.35
C GLU A 44 -15.85 39.99 -13.99
N PRO A 45 -17.20 40.04 -13.92
CA PRO A 45 -17.91 39.93 -12.64
C PRO A 45 -17.60 38.65 -11.86
N ALA A 46 -17.47 37.51 -12.53
CA ALA A 46 -17.15 36.24 -11.89
C ALA A 46 -15.73 36.26 -11.27
N LEU A 47 -14.74 36.79 -11.99
CA LEU A 47 -13.38 36.99 -11.47
C LEU A 47 -13.36 37.91 -10.26
N ALA A 48 -14.12 39.01 -10.28
CA ALA A 48 -14.25 39.88 -9.12
C ALA A 48 -14.91 39.17 -7.92
N PHE A 49 -15.86 38.25 -8.19
CA PHE A 49 -16.53 37.47 -7.15
C PHE A 49 -15.68 36.35 -6.56
N VAL A 50 -14.70 35.80 -7.30
CA VAL A 50 -13.73 34.83 -6.77
C VAL A 50 -13.03 35.38 -5.53
N GLU A 51 -12.60 36.63 -5.55
CA GLU A 51 -11.91 37.33 -4.45
C GLU A 51 -12.85 37.77 -3.30
N SER A 52 -14.17 37.68 -3.48
CA SER A 52 -15.15 38.09 -2.48
C SER A 52 -15.19 37.11 -1.29
N PRO A 53 -15.31 37.56 -0.04
CA PRO A 53 -15.49 36.66 1.10
C PRO A 53 -16.89 36.01 1.16
N ALA A 54 -17.83 36.40 0.29
CA ALA A 54 -19.18 35.89 0.28
C ALA A 54 -19.31 34.57 -0.50
N ASP A 55 -20.12 33.64 0.02
CA ASP A 55 -20.45 32.37 -0.66
C ASP A 55 -21.43 32.54 -1.82
N SER A 56 -22.18 33.64 -1.82
CA SER A 56 -23.08 34.04 -2.89
C SER A 56 -23.24 35.56 -2.95
N GLN A 57 -23.43 36.11 -4.15
CA GLN A 57 -23.61 37.55 -4.34
C GLN A 57 -24.54 37.84 -5.53
N VAL A 58 -25.29 38.95 -5.44
CA VAL A 58 -26.08 39.46 -6.56
C VAL A 58 -25.35 40.62 -7.23
N VAL A 59 -25.14 40.52 -8.55
CA VAL A 59 -24.52 41.58 -9.35
C VAL A 59 -25.30 41.72 -10.66
N ASN A 60 -25.76 42.95 -10.96
CA ASN A 60 -26.45 43.30 -12.21
C ASN A 60 -27.65 42.39 -12.58
N GLY A 61 -28.43 41.95 -11.57
CA GLY A 61 -29.60 41.08 -11.79
C GLY A 61 -29.27 39.59 -11.96
N TYR A 62 -28.04 39.18 -11.63
CA TYR A 62 -27.60 37.79 -11.62
C TYR A 62 -27.11 37.40 -10.24
N GLN A 63 -27.35 36.14 -9.87
CA GLN A 63 -26.82 35.57 -8.64
C GLN A 63 -25.63 34.67 -8.93
N PHE A 64 -24.57 34.88 -8.18
CA PHE A 64 -23.33 34.13 -8.25
C PHE A 64 -23.23 33.24 -7.01
N PHE A 65 -22.76 32.01 -7.20
CA PHE A 65 -22.57 31.02 -6.15
C PHE A 65 -21.19 30.41 -6.28
N LYS A 66 -20.47 30.32 -5.16
CA LYS A 66 -19.22 29.58 -5.10
C LYS A 66 -19.52 28.08 -5.00
N VAL A 67 -18.88 27.30 -5.86
CA VAL A 67 -18.92 25.83 -5.82
C VAL A 67 -17.56 25.35 -5.34
N PHE A 68 -17.55 24.81 -4.13
CA PHE A 68 -16.34 24.32 -3.49
C PHE A 68 -16.18 22.82 -3.67
N ASP A 69 -14.93 22.40 -3.69
CA ASP A 69 -14.48 21.03 -3.52
C ASP A 69 -13.65 20.98 -2.23
N ASP A 70 -14.22 20.39 -1.18
CA ASP A 70 -13.84 20.60 0.22
C ASP A 70 -13.72 22.10 0.58
N HIS A 71 -12.49 22.63 0.61
CA HIS A 71 -12.18 24.03 0.95
C HIS A 71 -11.63 24.83 -0.24
N GLN A 72 -11.46 24.19 -1.39
CA GLN A 72 -10.95 24.82 -2.60
C GLN A 72 -12.11 25.28 -3.49
N LEU A 73 -12.08 26.54 -3.92
CA LEU A 73 -13.05 27.05 -4.89
C LEU A 73 -12.72 26.47 -6.27
N GLU A 74 -13.66 25.76 -6.87
CA GLU A 74 -13.47 25.14 -8.19
C GLU A 74 -14.22 25.88 -9.30
N TYR A 75 -15.48 26.27 -9.02
CA TYR A 75 -16.32 26.94 -10.00
C TYR A 75 -17.12 28.09 -9.40
N ILE A 76 -17.51 29.00 -10.28
CA ILE A 76 -18.58 29.97 -10.05
C ILE A 76 -19.79 29.53 -10.87
N LEU A 77 -20.91 29.33 -10.18
CA LEU A 77 -22.20 29.14 -10.82
C LEU A 77 -22.95 30.48 -10.86
N LEU A 78 -23.46 30.82 -12.03
CA LEU A 78 -24.29 31.98 -12.27
C LEU A 78 -25.73 31.55 -12.55
N ALA A 79 -26.69 32.21 -11.92
CA ALA A 79 -28.12 32.07 -12.16
C ALA A 79 -28.74 33.41 -12.54
N ASN A 80 -29.54 33.43 -13.61
CA ASN A 80 -30.18 34.64 -14.14
C ASN A 80 -31.43 35.01 -13.32
N GLY A 81 -31.45 36.24 -12.80
CA GLY A 81 -32.51 36.81 -11.97
C GLY A 81 -32.03 37.14 -10.57
N ASP A 82 -32.83 37.92 -9.84
CA ASP A 82 -32.52 38.43 -8.49
C ASP A 82 -33.58 38.05 -7.45
N SER A 83 -34.54 37.18 -7.81
CA SER A 83 -35.59 36.72 -6.89
C SER A 83 -35.12 35.62 -5.93
N ASP A 84 -35.87 35.43 -4.85
CA ASP A 84 -35.63 34.35 -3.87
C ASP A 84 -35.75 32.95 -4.51
N ASP A 85 -36.62 32.79 -5.51
CA ASP A 85 -36.76 31.53 -6.25
C ASP A 85 -35.48 31.22 -7.06
N VAL A 86 -34.88 32.25 -7.68
CA VAL A 86 -33.60 32.12 -8.41
C VAL A 86 -32.47 31.78 -7.44
N TYR A 87 -32.50 32.35 -6.24
CA TYR A 87 -31.55 32.01 -5.18
C TYR A 87 -31.63 30.54 -4.77
N MET A 88 -32.85 30.05 -4.51
CA MET A 88 -33.08 28.66 -4.16
C MET A 88 -32.60 27.72 -5.27
N VAL A 89 -32.90 28.03 -6.53
CA VAL A 89 -32.47 27.23 -7.68
C VAL A 89 -30.95 27.25 -7.84
N GLY A 90 -30.32 28.41 -7.70
CA GLY A 90 -28.87 28.56 -7.73
C GLY A 90 -28.18 27.73 -6.65
N LYS A 91 -28.71 27.72 -5.42
CA LYS A 91 -28.21 26.87 -4.33
C LYS A 91 -28.37 25.37 -4.60
N ILE A 92 -29.50 24.94 -5.16
CA ILE A 92 -29.71 23.54 -5.54
C ILE A 92 -28.72 23.13 -6.64
N ALA A 93 -28.56 23.98 -7.65
CA ALA A 93 -27.64 23.75 -8.75
C ALA A 93 -26.18 23.70 -8.28
N SER A 94 -25.75 24.61 -7.39
CA SER A 94 -24.39 24.59 -6.82
C SER A 94 -24.14 23.31 -6.01
N PHE A 95 -25.11 22.89 -5.19
CA PHE A 95 -25.02 21.64 -4.42
C PHE A 95 -24.97 20.41 -5.33
N GLN A 96 -25.75 20.38 -6.41
CA GLN A 96 -25.71 19.29 -7.39
C GLN A 96 -24.36 19.17 -8.09
N ILE A 97 -23.76 20.31 -8.49
CA ILE A 97 -22.43 20.33 -9.11
C ILE A 97 -21.36 19.90 -8.10
N GLN A 98 -21.47 20.34 -6.85
CA GLN A 98 -20.58 19.90 -5.76
C GLN A 98 -20.64 18.37 -5.57
N ASN A 99 -21.85 17.78 -5.51
CA ASN A 99 -21.98 16.32 -5.42
C ASN A 99 -21.43 15.59 -6.65
N LEU A 100 -21.57 16.18 -7.84
CA LEU A 100 -20.94 15.65 -9.04
C LEU A 100 -19.42 15.66 -8.95
N LEU A 101 -18.81 16.68 -8.33
CA LEU A 101 -17.35 16.74 -8.11
C LEU A 101 -16.89 15.59 -7.24
N VAL A 102 -17.57 15.39 -6.10
CA VAL A 102 -17.28 14.29 -5.17
C VAL A 102 -17.43 12.93 -5.87
N ALA A 103 -18.55 12.70 -6.56
CA ALA A 103 -18.80 11.44 -7.24
C ALA A 103 -17.81 11.16 -8.39
N TYR A 104 -17.37 12.19 -9.12
CA TYR A 104 -16.36 12.03 -10.17
C TYR A 104 -14.96 11.81 -9.61
N LYS A 105 -14.61 12.43 -8.48
CA LYS A 105 -13.37 12.11 -7.76
C LYS A 105 -13.35 10.64 -7.38
N GLU A 106 -14.39 10.14 -6.73
CA GLU A 106 -14.46 8.73 -6.31
C GLU A 106 -14.43 7.73 -7.49
N ARG A 107 -15.03 8.11 -8.63
CA ARG A 107 -15.14 7.27 -9.83
C ARG A 107 -13.87 7.24 -10.69
N PHE A 108 -13.04 8.28 -10.63
CA PHE A 108 -11.81 8.43 -11.46
C PHE A 108 -10.53 8.47 -10.64
N ASP A 109 -10.58 8.09 -9.37
CA ASP A 109 -9.41 7.95 -8.52
C ASP A 109 -8.61 6.68 -8.87
N LYS A 110 -7.39 6.89 -9.37
CA LYS A 110 -6.42 5.82 -9.62
C LYS A 110 -6.09 5.09 -8.33
N ASP A 111 -6.06 5.77 -7.19
CA ASP A 111 -5.73 5.18 -5.89
C ASP A 111 -6.83 4.22 -5.44
N ASN A 112 -8.10 4.60 -5.56
CA ASN A 112 -9.24 3.73 -5.30
C ASN A 112 -9.27 2.51 -6.25
N PHE A 113 -8.96 2.68 -7.53
CA PHE A 113 -8.85 1.56 -8.46
C PHE A 113 -7.76 0.57 -8.03
N ILE A 114 -6.56 1.07 -7.72
CA ILE A 114 -5.44 0.24 -7.26
C ILE A 114 -5.78 -0.44 -5.93
N LYS A 115 -6.39 0.25 -4.97
CA LYS A 115 -6.81 -0.34 -3.69
C LYS A 115 -7.79 -1.50 -3.88
N ASN A 116 -8.81 -1.31 -4.72
CA ASN A 116 -9.77 -2.39 -5.02
C ASN A 116 -9.15 -3.54 -5.82
N LEU A 117 -8.18 -3.24 -6.70
CA LEU A 117 -7.40 -4.26 -7.40
C LEU A 117 -6.58 -5.10 -6.42
N LEU A 118 -5.84 -4.48 -5.52
CA LEU A 118 -4.98 -5.15 -4.53
C LEU A 118 -5.78 -6.07 -3.60
N LEU A 119 -7.00 -5.66 -3.24
CA LEU A 119 -7.90 -6.40 -2.34
C LEU A 119 -8.77 -7.44 -3.06
N ASP A 120 -8.58 -7.68 -4.36
CA ASP A 120 -9.41 -8.57 -5.20
C ASP A 120 -10.92 -8.24 -5.18
N ASN A 121 -11.26 -6.96 -5.02
CA ASN A 121 -12.65 -6.47 -5.01
C ASN A 121 -13.21 -6.21 -6.42
N LEU A 122 -12.48 -6.57 -7.47
CA LEU A 122 -12.83 -6.31 -8.87
C LEU A 122 -12.92 -7.60 -9.67
N LEU A 123 -13.95 -7.71 -10.52
CA LEU A 123 -14.00 -8.75 -11.54
C LEU A 123 -12.99 -8.44 -12.65
N LEU A 124 -12.48 -9.49 -13.30
CA LEU A 124 -11.48 -9.37 -14.37
C LEU A 124 -11.91 -8.38 -15.48
N VAL A 125 -13.18 -8.42 -15.89
CA VAL A 125 -13.74 -7.50 -16.88
C VAL A 125 -13.71 -6.04 -16.40
N ASP A 126 -13.97 -5.80 -15.11
CA ASP A 126 -13.96 -4.47 -14.53
C ASP A 126 -12.53 -3.92 -14.40
N ILE A 127 -11.55 -4.77 -14.13
CA ILE A 127 -10.13 -4.40 -14.06
C ILE A 127 -9.71 -3.74 -15.39
N TYR A 128 -9.93 -4.39 -16.53
CA TYR A 128 -9.54 -3.85 -17.84
C TYR A 128 -10.39 -2.63 -18.24
N ASN A 129 -11.69 -2.64 -17.97
CA ASN A 129 -12.56 -1.51 -18.27
C ASN A 129 -12.19 -0.25 -17.50
N ARG A 130 -11.86 -0.38 -16.20
CA ARG A 130 -11.43 0.75 -15.37
C ARG A 130 -10.00 1.18 -15.72
N ALA A 131 -9.07 0.24 -15.92
CA ALA A 131 -7.70 0.57 -16.33
C ALA A 131 -7.68 1.39 -17.64
N LYS A 132 -8.49 1.00 -18.64
CA LYS A 132 -8.63 1.75 -19.90
C LYS A 132 -9.17 3.16 -19.67
N LYS A 133 -10.20 3.34 -18.83
CA LYS A 133 -10.78 4.66 -18.51
C LYS A 133 -9.81 5.55 -17.73
N LEU A 134 -8.94 4.96 -16.94
CA LEU A 134 -7.94 5.65 -16.11
C LEU A 134 -6.60 5.84 -16.84
N HIS A 135 -6.49 5.41 -18.10
CA HIS A 135 -5.26 5.43 -18.90
C HIS A 135 -4.10 4.71 -18.19
N ILE A 136 -4.37 3.53 -17.65
CA ILE A 136 -3.37 2.65 -17.02
C ILE A 136 -3.03 1.54 -18.01
N ASP A 137 -1.76 1.43 -18.39
CA ASP A 137 -1.29 0.37 -19.27
C ASP A 137 -1.44 -1.01 -18.60
N THR A 138 -2.12 -1.95 -19.26
CA THR A 138 -2.49 -3.23 -18.64
C THR A 138 -1.46 -4.34 -18.85
N GLU A 139 -0.57 -4.20 -19.82
CA GLU A 139 0.42 -5.21 -20.26
C GLU A 139 1.86 -4.73 -20.03
N VAL A 140 2.09 -4.07 -18.88
CA VAL A 140 3.43 -3.65 -18.47
C VAL A 140 3.81 -4.32 -17.18
N ARG A 141 5.11 -4.59 -17.05
CA ARG A 141 5.68 -5.26 -15.89
C ARG A 141 5.57 -4.41 -14.65
N ARG A 142 5.09 -4.99 -13.56
CA ARG A 142 4.93 -4.30 -12.27
C ARG A 142 5.38 -5.15 -11.11
N VAL A 143 5.77 -4.50 -10.03
CA VAL A 143 6.00 -5.14 -8.72
C VAL A 143 5.32 -4.33 -7.64
N VAL A 144 4.89 -5.00 -6.58
CA VAL A 144 4.32 -4.36 -5.40
C VAL A 144 5.33 -4.38 -4.26
N PHE A 145 5.59 -3.21 -3.69
CA PHE A 145 6.27 -3.04 -2.40
C PHE A 145 5.23 -2.73 -1.32
N ILE A 146 5.44 -3.27 -0.13
CA ILE A 146 4.78 -2.88 1.11
C ILE A 146 5.84 -2.25 1.99
N VAL A 147 5.56 -1.04 2.47
CA VAL A 147 6.39 -0.29 3.40
C VAL A 147 5.61 -0.20 4.69
N GLU A 148 6.08 -0.93 5.69
CA GLU A 148 5.54 -0.86 7.04
C GLU A 148 6.33 0.15 7.86
N THR A 149 5.63 1.11 8.45
CA THR A 149 6.21 2.17 9.27
C THR A 149 5.55 2.20 10.64
N ASN A 150 6.30 2.49 11.70
CA ASN A 150 5.75 2.65 13.04
C ASN A 150 5.12 4.06 13.20
N ARG A 151 3.83 4.18 12.88
CA ARG A 151 3.11 5.47 12.85
C ARG A 151 2.61 5.92 14.21
N ASP A 152 3.49 6.46 15.04
CA ASP A 152 3.06 7.24 16.20
C ASP A 152 3.29 8.75 16.07
N LYS A 153 3.86 9.27 14.96
CA LYS A 153 4.30 10.69 14.96
C LYS A 153 3.80 11.68 13.91
N ASP A 154 3.68 11.44 12.60
CA ASP A 154 3.49 12.63 11.72
C ASP A 154 2.56 12.52 10.50
N GLY A 155 2.01 11.35 10.15
CA GLY A 155 1.02 11.21 9.06
C GLY A 155 1.51 11.60 7.65
N ASN A 156 2.78 12.00 7.52
CA ASN A 156 3.40 12.54 6.31
C ASN A 156 4.24 11.49 5.56
N GLU A 157 4.25 10.23 6.01
CA GLU A 157 5.05 9.14 5.42
C GLU A 157 4.59 8.80 3.99
N LEU A 158 3.28 8.89 3.75
CA LEU A 158 2.69 8.69 2.42
C LEU A 158 3.21 9.72 1.43
N GLU A 159 3.26 10.99 1.82
CA GLU A 159 3.75 12.09 0.99
C GLU A 159 5.26 11.99 0.74
N ARG A 160 6.04 11.51 1.72
CA ARG A 160 7.47 11.23 1.51
C ARG A 160 7.68 10.17 0.42
N ILE A 161 6.91 9.09 0.43
CA ILE A 161 6.96 8.05 -0.61
C ILE A 161 6.45 8.60 -1.95
N ARG A 162 5.37 9.40 -1.95
CA ARG A 162 4.90 10.12 -3.16
C ARG A 162 5.94 11.08 -3.71
N GLY A 163 6.80 11.67 -2.88
CA GLY A 163 7.91 12.50 -3.35
C GLY A 163 8.91 11.74 -4.23
N ILE A 164 9.14 10.44 -3.94
CA ILE A 164 10.05 9.58 -4.72
C ILE A 164 9.37 9.00 -5.97
N PHE A 165 8.15 8.49 -5.80
CA PHE A 165 7.46 7.72 -6.84
C PHE A 165 6.39 8.52 -7.60
N GLY A 166 5.74 9.48 -6.95
CA GLY A 166 4.64 10.28 -7.50
C GLY A 166 5.04 11.28 -8.59
N GLY A 167 6.33 11.61 -8.72
CA GLY A 167 6.86 12.39 -9.85
C GLY A 167 6.90 11.62 -11.17
N LYS A 168 6.83 10.28 -11.14
CA LYS A 168 6.76 9.42 -12.33
C LYS A 168 5.31 9.00 -12.56
N THR A 169 4.73 9.41 -13.68
CA THR A 169 3.30 9.23 -14.01
C THR A 169 2.79 7.78 -14.09
N LYS A 170 3.65 6.80 -13.83
CA LYS A 170 3.43 5.36 -14.06
C LYS A 170 3.42 4.52 -12.78
N ASP A 171 3.94 5.04 -11.68
CA ASP A 171 3.95 4.38 -10.38
C ASP A 171 2.72 4.80 -9.57
N PHE A 172 2.21 3.93 -8.71
CA PHE A 172 1.05 4.21 -7.84
C PHE A 172 1.43 4.04 -6.38
N VAL A 173 0.97 4.96 -5.52
CA VAL A 173 1.23 4.93 -4.07
C VAL A 173 -0.08 5.06 -3.31
N THR A 174 -0.44 4.03 -2.54
CA THR A 174 -1.71 4.00 -1.78
C THR A 174 -1.52 3.44 -0.38
N ALA A 175 -2.40 3.78 0.55
CA ALA A 175 -2.44 3.18 1.89
C ALA A 175 -3.64 2.23 2.00
N VAL A 176 -3.39 0.99 2.43
CA VAL A 176 -4.45 0.02 2.70
C VAL A 176 -4.93 0.11 4.14
N ASP A 177 -4.02 0.32 5.08
CA ASP A 177 -4.30 0.50 6.50
C ASP A 177 -3.39 1.59 7.11
N GLU A 178 -3.42 1.72 8.43
CA GLU A 178 -2.68 2.75 9.17
C GLU A 178 -1.16 2.54 9.14
N LYS A 179 -0.67 1.31 8.98
CA LYS A 179 0.76 0.96 9.10
C LYS A 179 1.44 0.70 7.75
N ASN A 180 0.67 0.29 6.75
CA ASN A 180 1.17 -0.23 5.49
C ASN A 180 0.90 0.73 4.32
N ILE A 181 1.99 1.23 3.74
CA ILE A 181 1.99 1.98 2.48
C ILE A 181 2.38 1.04 1.35
N ILE A 182 1.63 1.07 0.26
CA ILE A 182 1.81 0.19 -0.89
C ILE A 182 2.30 1.02 -2.07
N VAL A 183 3.37 0.55 -2.70
CA VAL A 183 3.91 1.11 -3.94
C VAL A 183 3.76 0.07 -5.04
N VAL A 184 2.96 0.40 -6.06
CA VAL A 184 2.88 -0.38 -7.31
C VAL A 184 3.81 0.29 -8.31
N LYS A 185 4.98 -0.31 -8.53
CA LYS A 185 6.03 0.24 -9.38
C LYS A 185 6.00 -0.41 -10.76
N GLU A 186 6.08 0.39 -11.82
CA GLU A 186 6.40 -0.09 -13.17
C GLU A 186 7.89 -0.45 -13.25
N VAL A 187 8.16 -1.60 -13.88
CA VAL A 187 9.50 -2.18 -14.00
C VAL A 187 9.91 -2.16 -15.47
N GLY A 188 11.03 -1.52 -15.77
CA GLY A 188 11.59 -1.47 -17.12
C GLY A 188 12.07 -2.83 -17.60
N GLU A 189 12.22 -3.00 -18.92
CA GLU A 189 12.65 -4.28 -19.52
C GLU A 189 14.01 -4.78 -18.97
N ASN A 190 14.93 -3.84 -18.73
CA ASN A 190 16.28 -4.11 -18.22
C ASN A 190 16.39 -4.12 -16.69
N GLU A 191 15.30 -3.83 -15.97
CA GLU A 191 15.31 -3.83 -14.50
C GLU A 191 14.95 -5.22 -13.99
N GLY A 192 15.75 -5.80 -13.11
CA GLY A 192 15.53 -7.10 -12.50
C GLY A 192 15.31 -7.01 -10.99
N TYR A 193 15.45 -8.15 -10.32
CA TYR A 193 15.31 -8.22 -8.86
C TYR A 193 16.41 -7.45 -8.11
N GLU A 194 17.60 -7.27 -8.69
CA GLU A 194 18.66 -6.46 -8.10
C GLU A 194 18.27 -4.98 -8.01
N GLU A 195 17.66 -4.43 -9.07
CA GLU A 195 17.13 -3.07 -9.11
C GLU A 195 15.97 -2.89 -8.13
N MET A 196 15.12 -3.91 -7.98
CA MET A 196 14.02 -3.88 -6.99
C MET A 196 14.57 -3.86 -5.57
N ASN A 197 15.62 -4.64 -5.29
CA ASN A 197 16.27 -4.63 -3.99
C ASN A 197 16.91 -3.25 -3.69
N LYS A 198 17.63 -2.67 -4.66
CA LYS A 198 18.16 -1.29 -4.53
C LYS A 198 17.05 -0.28 -4.29
N THR A 199 15.91 -0.42 -4.97
CA THR A 199 14.75 0.46 -4.78
C THR A 199 14.18 0.33 -3.36
N ALA A 200 14.06 -0.90 -2.83
CA ALA A 200 13.64 -1.13 -1.45
C ALA A 200 14.62 -0.52 -0.43
N GLU A 201 15.93 -0.66 -0.65
CA GLU A 201 16.95 -0.05 0.20
C GLU A 201 16.86 1.49 0.19
N VAL A 202 16.56 2.11 -0.95
CA VAL A 202 16.31 3.56 -1.05
C VAL A 202 15.10 3.95 -0.21
N ILE A 203 14.01 3.17 -0.24
CA ILE A 203 12.83 3.41 0.59
C ILE A 203 13.19 3.33 2.08
N VAL A 204 13.89 2.28 2.52
CA VAL A 204 14.33 2.14 3.92
C VAL A 204 15.19 3.34 4.35
N ASN A 205 16.14 3.74 3.52
CA ASN A 205 17.03 4.87 3.83
C ASN A 205 16.31 6.22 3.91
N LEU A 206 15.16 6.39 3.24
CA LEU A 206 14.34 7.59 3.35
C LEU A 206 13.79 7.80 4.78
N PHE A 207 13.51 6.70 5.48
CA PHE A 207 12.91 6.74 6.81
C PHE A 207 13.95 6.60 7.93
N ARG A 208 15.12 6.00 7.66
CA ARG A 208 16.22 5.89 8.64
C ARG A 208 16.81 7.23 9.08
N SER A 209 16.58 8.33 8.35
CA SER A 209 17.04 9.66 8.78
C SER A 209 16.32 10.18 10.03
N ASP A 210 15.15 9.63 10.35
CA ASP A 210 14.45 9.87 11.61
C ASP A 210 14.85 8.75 12.58
N SER A 211 15.65 9.09 13.57
CA SER A 211 16.45 8.19 14.44
C SER A 211 15.67 7.21 15.34
N ASP A 212 14.39 6.98 15.08
CA ASP A 212 13.47 6.18 15.91
C ASP A 212 12.43 5.37 15.08
N SER A 213 12.59 5.30 13.74
CA SER A 213 11.63 4.62 12.86
C SER A 213 12.09 3.22 12.44
N ASP A 214 11.53 2.19 13.07
CA ASP A 214 11.58 0.82 12.55
C ASP A 214 10.77 0.76 11.24
N VAL A 215 11.45 0.60 10.12
CA VAL A 215 10.83 0.51 8.79
C VAL A 215 11.22 -0.78 8.11
N HIS A 216 10.19 -1.53 7.72
CA HIS A 216 10.35 -2.77 6.99
C HIS A 216 9.74 -2.63 5.60
N VAL A 217 10.48 -3.03 4.58
CA VAL A 217 10.07 -3.03 3.19
C VAL A 217 10.06 -4.45 2.67
N ALA A 218 8.90 -4.90 2.21
CA ALA A 218 8.76 -6.19 1.56
C ALA A 218 8.27 -6.03 0.12
N TYR A 219 8.65 -6.94 -0.78
CA TYR A 219 8.16 -6.88 -2.16
C TYR A 219 7.91 -8.25 -2.78
N GLY A 220 6.90 -8.29 -3.66
CA GLY A 220 6.43 -9.50 -4.34
C GLY A 220 7.25 -9.85 -5.58
N THR A 221 6.75 -10.79 -6.39
CA THR A 221 7.33 -11.06 -7.70
C THR A 221 6.97 -9.98 -8.73
N ILE A 222 7.80 -9.86 -9.76
CA ILE A 222 7.53 -9.02 -10.93
C ILE A 222 6.45 -9.74 -11.77
N VAL A 223 5.33 -9.06 -11.98
CA VAL A 223 4.19 -9.56 -12.75
C VAL A 223 4.07 -8.84 -14.09
N GLY A 224 3.44 -9.48 -15.09
CA GLY A 224 3.38 -8.96 -16.47
C GLY A 224 2.11 -8.18 -16.79
N GLU A 225 1.03 -8.42 -16.04
CA GLU A 225 -0.27 -7.81 -16.30
C GLU A 225 -0.87 -7.14 -15.05
N ILE A 226 -1.73 -6.14 -15.27
CA ILE A 226 -2.42 -5.41 -14.19
C ILE A 226 -3.26 -6.34 -13.29
N LYS A 227 -3.87 -7.40 -13.84
CA LYS A 227 -4.68 -8.37 -13.08
C LYS A 227 -3.87 -9.16 -12.05
N GLU A 228 -2.55 -9.25 -12.24
CA GLU A 228 -1.65 -10.01 -11.38
C GLU A 228 -1.04 -9.15 -10.26
N VAL A 229 -1.30 -7.84 -10.25
CA VAL A 229 -0.80 -6.94 -9.20
C VAL A 229 -1.31 -7.36 -7.82
N SER A 230 -2.54 -7.88 -7.71
CA SER A 230 -3.05 -8.40 -6.44
C SER A 230 -2.28 -9.62 -5.93
N ARG A 231 -1.76 -10.46 -6.84
CA ARG A 231 -0.86 -11.57 -6.51
C ARG A 231 0.47 -11.05 -5.97
N SER A 232 1.12 -10.11 -6.66
CA SER A 232 2.38 -9.51 -6.21
C SER A 232 2.21 -8.85 -4.83
N TYR A 233 1.06 -8.22 -4.56
CA TYR A 233 0.72 -7.68 -3.25
C TYR A 233 0.59 -8.74 -2.15
N LYS A 234 -0.15 -9.84 -2.40
CA LYS A 234 -0.25 -10.95 -1.43
C LYS A 234 1.12 -11.57 -1.13
N GLU A 235 1.96 -11.70 -2.15
CA GLU A 235 3.34 -12.15 -2.02
C GLU A 235 4.17 -11.19 -1.17
N ALA A 236 4.09 -9.87 -1.41
CA ALA A 236 4.77 -8.87 -0.60
C ALA A 236 4.30 -8.90 0.87
N ARG A 237 3.00 -9.08 1.11
CA ARG A 237 2.42 -9.17 2.47
C ARG A 237 2.94 -10.40 3.20
N MET A 238 2.93 -11.56 2.53
CA MET A 238 3.53 -12.78 3.09
C MET A 238 5.02 -12.58 3.37
N ALA A 239 5.74 -11.88 2.49
CA ALA A 239 7.16 -11.60 2.69
C ALA A 239 7.42 -10.71 3.92
N LEU A 240 6.57 -9.73 4.16
CA LEU A 240 6.63 -8.90 5.37
C LEU A 240 6.41 -9.75 6.63
N ASP A 241 5.34 -10.53 6.67
CA ASP A 241 4.99 -11.35 7.85
C ASP A 241 6.07 -12.41 8.12
N VAL A 242 6.51 -13.14 7.10
CA VAL A 242 7.58 -14.16 7.20
C VAL A 242 8.92 -13.51 7.55
N GLY A 243 9.15 -12.28 7.06
CA GLY A 243 10.29 -11.44 7.39
C GLY A 243 10.43 -11.23 8.89
N LYS A 244 9.34 -10.82 9.55
CA LYS A 244 9.31 -10.57 11.00
C LYS A 244 9.61 -11.80 11.85
N ILE A 245 9.35 -13.01 11.35
CA ILE A 245 9.50 -14.26 12.11
C ILE A 245 10.91 -14.84 11.96
N PHE A 246 11.46 -14.78 10.75
CA PHE A 246 12.68 -15.51 10.40
C PHE A 246 13.86 -14.62 10.04
N PHE A 247 13.63 -13.33 9.79
CA PHE A 247 14.62 -12.38 9.27
C PHE A 247 14.54 -11.03 10.01
N GLU A 248 14.43 -11.07 11.35
CA GLU A 248 14.31 -9.89 12.22
C GLU A 248 15.39 -8.82 11.99
N GLU A 249 16.59 -9.21 11.55
CA GLU A 249 17.70 -8.28 11.28
C GLU A 249 17.65 -7.61 9.89
N LYS A 250 16.65 -7.93 9.07
CA LYS A 250 16.53 -7.43 7.69
C LYS A 250 15.37 -6.47 7.53
N ASP A 251 15.69 -5.24 7.17
CA ASP A 251 14.69 -4.22 6.81
C ASP A 251 14.10 -4.46 5.40
N VAL A 252 14.76 -5.22 4.54
CA VAL A 252 14.29 -5.53 3.18
C VAL A 252 14.09 -7.03 3.01
N ILE A 253 12.86 -7.42 2.66
CA ILE A 253 12.50 -8.82 2.41
C ILE A 253 11.84 -9.00 1.03
N ALA A 254 12.49 -9.77 0.16
CA ALA A 254 11.93 -10.17 -1.12
C ALA A 254 11.16 -11.49 -1.00
N TYR A 255 9.99 -11.61 -1.62
CA TYR A 255 9.23 -12.86 -1.64
C TYR A 255 10.03 -14.07 -2.18
N SER A 256 10.89 -13.84 -3.17
CA SER A 256 11.76 -14.87 -3.76
C SER A 256 12.79 -15.42 -2.77
N THR A 257 13.08 -14.71 -1.67
CA THR A 257 14.13 -15.08 -0.70
C THR A 257 13.59 -15.82 0.53
N LEU A 258 12.27 -15.98 0.67
CA LEU A 258 11.64 -16.57 1.86
C LEU A 258 11.97 -18.06 2.08
N GLY A 259 12.42 -18.77 1.03
CA GLY A 259 12.83 -20.17 1.12
C GLY A 259 11.74 -21.08 1.72
N ILE A 260 12.11 -21.88 2.73
CA ILE A 260 11.19 -22.78 3.45
C ILE A 260 10.24 -22.02 4.40
N GLY A 261 10.59 -20.80 4.81
CA GLY A 261 9.76 -19.98 5.71
C GLY A 261 8.36 -19.73 5.15
N ARG A 262 8.23 -19.55 3.83
CA ARG A 262 6.93 -19.39 3.16
C ARG A 262 6.03 -20.63 3.25
N LEU A 263 6.62 -21.82 3.35
CA LEU A 263 5.87 -23.07 3.47
C LEU A 263 5.41 -23.26 4.91
N ILE A 264 6.30 -22.98 5.87
CA ILE A 264 5.98 -23.07 7.31
C ILE A 264 4.84 -22.11 7.67
N TYR A 265 4.87 -20.89 7.15
CA TYR A 265 3.82 -19.89 7.39
C TYR A 265 2.43 -20.30 6.89
N GLN A 266 2.35 -21.25 5.95
CA GLN A 266 1.07 -21.77 5.44
C GLN A 266 0.57 -22.97 6.25
N LEU A 267 1.37 -23.50 7.18
CA LEU A 267 0.99 -24.66 7.98
C LEU A 267 0.00 -24.27 9.09
N PRO A 268 -1.12 -25.00 9.23
CA PRO A 268 -2.00 -24.88 10.38
C PRO A 268 -1.25 -25.16 11.70
N ILE A 269 -1.49 -24.32 12.71
CA ILE A 269 -0.90 -24.45 14.05
C ILE A 269 -1.08 -25.85 14.68
N PRO A 270 -2.23 -26.55 14.54
CA PRO A 270 -2.36 -27.91 15.05
C PRO A 270 -1.35 -28.90 14.47
N LEU A 271 -1.01 -28.78 13.17
CA LEU A 271 0.01 -29.63 12.53
C LEU A 271 1.40 -29.30 13.07
N CYS A 272 1.71 -28.02 13.26
CA CYS A 272 2.95 -27.59 13.89
C CYS A 272 3.09 -28.18 15.31
N LYS A 273 2.04 -28.12 16.13
CA LYS A 273 2.02 -28.69 17.49
C LYS A 273 2.24 -30.21 17.48
N MET A 274 1.62 -30.93 16.54
CA MET A 274 1.84 -32.38 16.37
C MET A 274 3.29 -32.68 16.00
N PHE A 275 3.84 -31.99 15.00
CA PHE A 275 5.22 -32.17 14.54
C PHE A 275 6.23 -31.95 15.66
N ILE A 276 6.11 -30.86 16.43
CA ILE A 276 7.02 -30.58 17.55
C ILE A 276 6.92 -31.65 18.65
N LYS A 277 5.70 -32.12 18.96
CA LYS A 277 5.49 -33.17 19.96
C LYS A 277 6.16 -34.48 19.56
N GLU A 278 6.13 -34.85 18.28
CA GLU A 278 6.78 -36.06 17.76
C GLU A 278 8.31 -35.98 17.81
N ILE A 279 8.88 -34.82 17.49
CA ILE A 279 10.34 -34.63 17.45
C ILE A 279 10.96 -34.52 18.84
N PHE A 280 10.31 -33.83 19.77
CA PHE A 280 10.88 -33.56 21.10
C PHE A 280 10.22 -34.34 22.25
N ASP A 281 9.35 -35.30 21.95
CA ASP A 281 8.65 -36.16 22.92
C ASP A 281 8.00 -35.37 24.08
N GLY A 282 7.39 -34.23 23.74
CA GLY A 282 6.73 -33.34 24.70
C GLY A 282 7.63 -32.35 25.44
N LYS A 283 8.95 -32.32 25.17
CA LYS A 283 9.83 -31.22 25.61
C LYS A 283 9.72 -30.03 24.66
N SER A 284 9.75 -28.82 25.18
CA SER A 284 9.81 -27.63 24.31
C SER A 284 11.25 -27.34 23.94
N PRO A 285 11.57 -26.96 22.68
CA PRO A 285 12.85 -26.35 22.31
C PRO A 285 13.19 -25.10 23.13
N ASP A 286 12.20 -24.52 23.82
CA ASP A 286 12.38 -23.40 24.74
C ASP A 286 13.09 -23.78 26.03
N GLU A 287 13.26 -25.08 26.29
CA GLU A 287 14.05 -25.59 27.42
C GLU A 287 15.56 -25.56 27.13
N PHE A 288 15.98 -25.30 25.88
CA PHE A 288 17.39 -25.14 25.57
C PHE A 288 17.93 -23.83 26.13
N ASP A 289 19.04 -23.93 26.86
CA ASP A 289 19.78 -22.76 27.30
C ASP A 289 20.33 -21.96 26.10
N GLU A 290 20.58 -20.67 26.32
CA GLU A 290 21.06 -19.73 25.30
C GLU A 290 22.40 -20.19 24.68
N GLU A 291 23.25 -20.84 25.48
CA GLU A 291 24.53 -21.39 25.03
C GLU A 291 24.34 -22.53 24.01
N THR A 292 23.36 -23.41 24.26
CA THR A 292 22.99 -24.50 23.37
C THR A 292 22.40 -23.97 22.07
N LEU A 293 21.47 -23.01 22.14
CA LEU A 293 20.90 -22.37 20.96
C LEU A 293 21.97 -21.65 20.13
N THR A 294 22.90 -20.95 20.78
CA THR A 294 24.04 -20.31 20.11
C THR A 294 24.92 -21.33 19.42
N THR A 295 25.22 -22.46 20.09
CA THR A 295 26.01 -23.55 19.52
C THR A 295 25.34 -24.10 18.26
N ILE A 296 24.03 -24.35 18.31
CA ILE A 296 23.25 -24.87 17.18
C ILE A 296 23.23 -23.87 16.01
N ASN A 297 22.94 -22.59 16.28
CA ASN A 297 22.90 -21.55 15.25
C ASN A 297 24.26 -21.41 14.56
N LYS A 298 25.36 -21.35 15.32
CA LYS A 298 26.71 -21.29 14.74
C LYS A 298 27.08 -22.56 13.99
N PHE A 299 26.61 -23.72 14.44
CA PHE A 299 26.83 -24.97 13.71
C PHE A 299 26.10 -24.99 12.36
N PHE A 300 24.87 -24.48 12.29
CA PHE A 300 24.15 -24.30 11.03
C PHE A 300 24.77 -23.23 10.12
N GLU A 301 25.19 -22.08 10.66
CA GLU A 301 25.88 -21.02 9.89
C GLU A 301 27.14 -21.57 9.19
N ASN A 302 27.88 -22.45 9.85
CA ASN A 302 29.08 -23.08 9.30
C ASN A 302 28.81 -24.37 8.52
N SER A 303 27.57 -24.60 8.05
CA SER A 303 27.20 -25.77 7.26
C SER A 303 27.58 -27.10 7.93
N LEU A 304 27.34 -27.21 9.24
CA LEU A 304 27.62 -28.40 10.07
C LEU A 304 29.12 -28.72 10.19
N ASN A 305 30.01 -27.76 9.91
CA ASN A 305 31.44 -27.94 10.04
C ASN A 305 31.91 -27.76 11.49
N VAL A 306 32.37 -28.86 12.10
CA VAL A 306 32.84 -28.88 13.50
C VAL A 306 34.06 -27.97 13.72
N SER A 307 35.01 -27.95 12.77
CA SER A 307 36.23 -27.16 12.90
C SER A 307 35.94 -25.67 12.84
N GLU A 308 35.19 -25.21 11.83
CA GLU A 308 34.82 -23.79 11.71
C GLU A 308 33.98 -23.31 12.89
N THR A 309 32.99 -24.11 13.30
CA THR A 309 32.12 -23.76 14.43
C THR A 309 32.90 -23.65 15.73
N SER A 310 33.84 -24.56 15.98
CA SER A 310 34.69 -24.50 17.18
C SER A 310 35.57 -23.24 17.21
N ARG A 311 36.07 -22.81 16.05
CA ARG A 311 36.82 -21.55 15.91
C ARG A 311 35.94 -20.33 16.17
N GLN A 312 34.76 -20.28 15.56
CA GLN A 312 33.83 -19.14 15.70
C GLN A 312 33.29 -19.01 17.14
N LEU A 313 33.09 -20.13 17.84
CA LEU A 313 32.66 -20.16 19.24
C LEU A 313 33.82 -19.98 20.24
N TYR A 314 35.07 -19.87 19.77
CA TYR A 314 36.27 -19.80 20.62
C TYR A 314 36.40 -20.96 21.61
N ILE A 315 35.98 -22.17 21.22
CA ILE A 315 36.06 -23.39 22.04
C ILE A 315 36.90 -24.47 21.34
N HIS A 316 37.38 -25.44 22.12
CA HIS A 316 38.05 -26.61 21.56
C HIS A 316 37.05 -27.53 20.82
N ARG A 317 37.48 -28.16 19.72
CA ARG A 317 36.64 -29.07 18.92
C ARG A 317 35.96 -30.17 19.76
N ASN A 318 36.64 -30.71 20.76
CA ASN A 318 36.10 -31.79 21.62
C ASN A 318 34.98 -31.26 22.52
N THR A 319 35.07 -30.00 22.95
CA THR A 319 33.99 -29.35 23.71
C THR A 319 32.75 -29.18 22.85
N LEU A 320 32.90 -28.81 21.59
CA LEU A 320 31.78 -28.75 20.64
C LEU A 320 31.16 -30.13 20.43
N VAL A 321 31.98 -31.17 20.20
CA VAL A 321 31.48 -32.55 20.05
C VAL A 321 30.70 -32.98 21.29
N TYR A 322 31.20 -32.70 22.50
CA TYR A 322 30.49 -33.00 23.74
C TYR A 322 29.13 -32.30 23.82
N ARG A 323 29.02 -31.03 23.39
CA ARG A 323 27.74 -30.31 23.33
C ARG A 323 26.77 -30.94 22.35
N LEU A 324 27.25 -31.33 21.17
CA LEU A 324 26.45 -32.02 20.16
C LEU A 324 25.98 -33.41 20.65
N ASP A 325 26.84 -34.16 21.36
CA ASP A 325 26.46 -35.45 21.95
C ASP A 325 25.42 -35.28 23.08
N LYS A 326 25.51 -34.19 23.87
CA LYS A 326 24.49 -33.84 24.88
C LYS A 326 23.15 -33.52 24.21
N LEU A 327 23.16 -32.79 23.09
CA LEU A 327 21.98 -32.49 22.29
C LEU A 327 21.34 -33.74 21.70
N GLN A 328 22.15 -34.64 21.13
CA GLN A 328 21.69 -35.92 20.60
C GLN A 328 21.03 -36.77 21.68
N LYS A 329 21.60 -36.82 22.90
CA LYS A 329 20.98 -37.54 24.03
C LYS A 329 19.67 -36.92 24.49
N ALA A 330 19.52 -35.60 24.38
CA ALA A 330 18.33 -34.89 24.82
C ALA A 330 17.16 -35.00 23.83
N THR A 331 17.47 -35.08 22.52
CA THR A 331 16.51 -34.90 21.43
C THR A 331 16.40 -36.11 20.50
N GLY A 332 17.33 -37.05 20.56
CA GLY A 332 17.42 -38.18 19.64
C GLY A 332 18.03 -37.83 18.27
N LEU A 333 18.27 -36.56 17.98
CA LEU A 333 18.76 -36.08 16.68
C LEU A 333 20.26 -35.79 16.71
N ASP A 334 21.02 -36.36 15.77
CA ASP A 334 22.43 -36.04 15.59
C ASP A 334 22.61 -34.93 14.56
N LEU A 335 22.90 -33.70 15.00
CA LEU A 335 23.08 -32.56 14.08
C LEU A 335 24.24 -32.73 13.10
N ARG A 336 25.15 -33.71 13.30
CA ARG A 336 26.20 -34.03 12.33
C ARG A 336 25.67 -34.83 11.14
N VAL A 337 24.49 -35.43 11.27
CA VAL A 337 23.76 -36.10 10.19
C VAL A 337 22.84 -35.08 9.53
N PHE A 338 22.95 -34.92 8.22
CA PHE A 338 22.21 -33.90 7.47
C PHE A 338 20.69 -34.00 7.63
N GLU A 339 20.12 -35.20 7.57
CA GLU A 339 18.67 -35.43 7.72
C GLU A 339 18.15 -34.98 9.10
N ASP A 340 18.86 -35.37 10.16
CA ASP A 340 18.56 -34.98 11.54
C ASP A 340 18.73 -33.46 11.72
N ALA A 341 19.78 -32.89 11.13
CA ALA A 341 20.06 -31.46 11.17
C ALA A 341 18.97 -30.63 10.49
N ILE A 342 18.47 -31.06 9.32
CA ILE A 342 17.33 -30.42 8.64
C ILE A 342 16.07 -30.54 9.49
N THR A 343 15.78 -31.73 10.01
CA THR A 343 14.61 -31.97 10.87
C THR A 343 14.62 -31.01 12.06
N PHE A 344 15.78 -30.89 12.71
CA PHE A 344 15.98 -29.96 13.82
C PHE A 344 15.80 -28.50 13.40
N LYS A 345 16.40 -28.09 12.27
CA LYS A 345 16.30 -26.72 11.76
C LYS A 345 14.85 -26.32 11.47
N ILE A 346 14.09 -27.20 10.82
CA ILE A 346 12.67 -26.99 10.54
C ILE A 346 11.90 -26.90 11.85
N ALA A 347 12.17 -27.78 12.83
CA ALA A 347 11.49 -27.75 14.11
C ALA A 347 11.73 -26.42 14.86
N LEU A 348 12.96 -25.90 14.88
CA LEU A 348 13.24 -24.58 15.44
C LEU A 348 12.46 -23.46 14.73
N MET A 349 12.37 -23.50 13.40
CA MET A 349 11.59 -22.52 12.64
C MET A 349 10.09 -22.62 12.93
N VAL A 350 9.56 -23.84 13.05
CA VAL A 350 8.15 -24.07 13.41
C VAL A 350 7.85 -23.52 14.81
N VAL A 351 8.75 -23.69 15.79
CA VAL A 351 8.59 -23.10 17.13
C VAL A 351 8.56 -21.57 17.07
N LYS A 352 9.48 -20.93 16.32
CA LYS A 352 9.45 -19.47 16.14
C LYS A 352 8.12 -19.00 15.55
N TYR A 353 7.63 -19.68 14.52
CA TYR A 353 6.34 -19.38 13.90
C TYR A 353 5.17 -19.55 14.88
N MET A 354 5.13 -20.63 15.65
CA MET A 354 4.08 -20.87 16.65
C MET A 354 4.05 -19.75 17.70
N LYS A 355 5.21 -19.34 18.23
CA LYS A 355 5.30 -18.25 19.20
C LYS A 355 4.81 -16.92 18.64
N TYR A 356 5.19 -16.62 17.40
CA TYR A 356 4.73 -15.41 16.73
C TYR A 356 3.21 -15.40 16.58
N MET A 357 2.61 -16.52 16.16
CA MET A 357 1.15 -16.63 16.04
C MET A 357 0.43 -16.51 17.38
N GLU A 358 0.99 -17.07 18.46
CA GLU A 358 0.45 -16.89 19.81
C GLU A 358 0.53 -15.43 20.29
N SER A 359 1.52 -14.64 19.81
CA SER A 359 1.62 -13.20 20.12
C SER A 359 0.62 -12.32 19.37
N LEU A 360 -0.01 -12.81 18.31
CA LEU A 360 -1.03 -12.09 17.53
C LEU A 360 -2.47 -12.33 18.05
N ASP A 361 -2.69 -13.43 18.78
CA ASP A 361 -3.99 -13.80 19.36
C ASP A 361 -4.27 -13.11 20.72
N TYR A 362 -3.30 -12.34 21.25
CA TYR A 362 -3.39 -11.51 22.45
C TYR A 362 -3.34 -10.03 22.10
#